data_AF-A0A453H0B9-F1
#
_entry.id   AF-A0A453H0B9-F1
#
_cell.length_a   1.000
_cell.length_b   1.000
_cell.length_c   1.000
_cell.angle_alpha   90.00
_cell.angle_beta   90.00
_cell.angle_gamma   90.00
#
_symmetry.space_group_name_H-M   'P 1'
#
loop_
_entity.id
_entity.type
_entity.pdbx_description
1 polymer ?
#
loop_
_entity_poly.entity_id
_entity_poly.type
_entity_poly.pdbx_seq_one_letter_code
_entity_poly.pdbx_strand_id
1 'polypeptide(L)'
;MPAAALRQQLNDHVGHMYATGILDEYYQQLQLTQDEVINIFFHDADRMLNDITSLLNLPIVDFEMVGELVHQLKACNCSVGATKVNLACEHFRQFYGAKSKEGCLMALNLLR
;
A
#
# COMPACT_ATOMS: atom_id res chain seq x y z
N MET A 1 -14.64 0.21 27.77
CA MET A 1 -13.80 1.39 28.07
C MET A 1 -13.59 2.12 26.76
N PRO A 2 -14.07 3.36 26.60
CA PRO A 2 -14.23 3.96 25.30
C PRO A 2 -12.87 4.41 24.79
N ALA A 3 -12.58 4.22 23.50
CA ALA A 3 -11.28 4.51 22.90
C ALA A 3 -10.71 5.92 23.21
N ALA A 4 -11.56 6.87 23.60
CA ALA A 4 -11.17 8.20 24.05
C ALA A 4 -10.30 8.20 25.33
N ALA A 5 -10.64 7.40 26.33
CA ALA A 5 -9.88 7.36 27.59
C ALA A 5 -8.48 6.78 27.41
N LEU A 6 -8.34 5.76 26.55
CA LEU A 6 -7.05 5.16 26.20
C LEU A 6 -6.18 6.12 25.38
N ARG A 7 -6.77 6.87 24.43
CA ARG A 7 -6.03 7.90 23.68
C ARG A 7 -5.55 9.03 24.57
N GLN A 8 -6.36 9.43 25.55
CA GLN A 8 -5.95 10.44 26.51
C GLN A 8 -4.77 9.96 27.36
N GLN A 9 -4.83 8.73 27.91
CA GLN A 9 -3.72 8.15 28.67
C GLN A 9 -2.43 8.03 27.84
N LEU A 10 -2.55 7.65 26.56
CA LEU A 10 -1.40 7.58 25.65
C LEU A 10 -0.78 8.97 25.44
N ASN A 11 -1.60 9.99 25.18
CA ASN A 11 -1.14 11.35 24.97
C ASN A 11 -0.46 11.92 26.23
N ASP A 12 -1.06 11.68 27.41
CA ASP A 12 -0.50 12.11 28.69
C ASP A 12 0.86 11.44 28.95
N HIS A 13 1.00 10.15 28.61
CA HIS A 13 2.26 9.43 28.75
C HIS A 13 3.35 9.92 27.79
N VAL A 14 3.01 10.12 26.51
CA VAL A 14 3.93 10.69 25.52
C VAL A 14 4.38 12.09 25.95
N GLY A 15 3.45 12.93 26.43
CA GLY A 15 3.76 14.24 26.98
C GLY A 15 4.71 14.19 28.17
N HIS A 16 4.52 13.24 29.09
CA HIS A 16 5.47 12.99 30.19
C HIS A 16 6.85 12.59 29.66
N MET A 17 6.94 11.70 28.67
CA MET A 17 8.23 11.27 28.11
C MET A 17 9.02 12.43 27.49
N TYR A 18 8.34 13.37 26.83
CA TYR A 18 8.92 14.64 26.38
C TYR A 18 9.40 15.51 27.54
N ALA A 19 8.55 15.70 28.56
CA ALA A 19 8.89 16.53 29.72
C ALA A 19 10.09 15.97 30.51
N THR A 20 10.28 14.65 30.53
CA THR A 20 11.42 13.99 31.18
C THR A 20 12.67 13.86 30.28
N GLY A 21 12.61 14.32 29.03
CA GLY A 21 13.74 14.23 28.09
C GLY A 21 14.03 12.82 27.57
N ILE A 22 13.07 11.89 27.68
CA ILE A 22 13.16 10.54 27.10
C ILE A 22 12.92 10.61 25.58
N LEU A 23 12.03 11.52 25.15
CA LEU A 23 11.77 11.83 23.75
C LEU A 23 12.19 13.26 23.46
N ASP A 24 12.67 13.49 22.23
CA ASP A 24 13.05 14.78 21.70
C ASP A 24 12.33 15.05 20.37
N GLU A 25 12.68 16.15 19.71
CA GLU A 25 12.10 16.56 18.43
C GLU A 25 12.28 15.52 17.30
N TYR A 26 13.27 14.61 17.40
CA TYR A 26 13.44 13.53 16.41
C TYR A 26 12.32 12.49 16.48
N TYR A 27 11.67 12.31 17.63
CA TYR A 27 10.52 11.41 17.73
C TYR A 27 9.33 11.89 16.88
N GLN A 28 9.12 13.22 16.79
CA GLN A 28 8.11 13.79 15.89
C GLN A 28 8.47 13.53 14.43
N GLN A 29 9.76 13.62 14.07
CA GLN A 29 10.22 13.29 12.72
C GLN A 29 9.95 11.82 12.38
N LEU A 30 10.20 10.89 13.32
CA LEU A 30 9.88 9.47 13.12
C LEU A 30 8.39 9.22 12.85
N GLN A 31 7.48 9.97 13.49
CA GLN A 31 6.04 9.89 13.21
C GLN A 31 5.71 10.45 11.82
N LEU A 32 6.28 11.60 11.45
CA LEU A 32 6.10 12.17 10.10
C LEU A 32 6.62 11.24 9.00
N THR A 33 7.74 10.54 9.24
CA THR A 33 8.27 9.54 8.31
C THR A 33 7.30 8.37 8.10
N GLN A 34 6.52 7.98 9.12
CA GLN A 34 5.49 6.93 8.94
C GLN A 34 4.36 7.40 8.03
N ASP A 35 3.86 8.62 8.21
CA ASP A 35 2.83 9.19 7.34
C ASP A 35 3.35 9.37 5.90
N GLU A 36 4.62 9.75 5.75
CA GLU A 36 5.28 9.90 4.44
C GLU A 36 5.42 8.55 3.73
N VAL A 37 5.81 7.48 4.44
CA VAL A 37 5.89 6.12 3.89
C VAL A 37 4.52 5.64 3.40
N ILE A 38 3.45 5.92 4.15
CA ILE A 38 2.08 5.58 3.76
C ILE A 38 1.67 6.36 2.50
N ASN A 39 1.97 7.65 2.44
CA ASN A 39 1.65 8.49 1.27
C ASN A 39 2.42 8.07 0.02
N ILE A 40 3.71 7.75 0.14
CA ILE A 40 4.53 7.23 -0.96
C ILE A 40 3.93 5.90 -1.46
N PHE A 41 3.57 5.00 -0.54
CA PHE A 41 2.91 3.75 -0.89
C PHE A 41 1.62 3.98 -1.69
N PHE A 42 0.73 4.87 -1.24
CA PHE A 42 -0.51 5.16 -1.96
C PHE A 42 -0.23 5.74 -3.34
N HIS A 43 0.71 6.69 -3.44
CA HIS A 43 1.08 7.29 -4.70
C HIS A 43 1.62 6.26 -5.71
N ASP A 44 2.54 5.41 -5.26
CA ASP A 44 3.14 4.37 -6.10
C ASP A 44 2.08 3.34 -6.49
N ALA A 45 1.27 2.87 -5.54
CA ALA A 45 0.21 1.90 -5.82
C ALA A 45 -0.81 2.45 -6.84
N ASP A 46 -1.27 3.69 -6.68
CA ASP A 46 -2.20 4.32 -7.62
C ASP A 46 -1.60 4.47 -9.02
N ARG A 47 -0.34 4.92 -9.10
CA ARG A 47 0.38 5.03 -10.38
C ARG A 47 0.40 3.68 -11.09
N MET A 48 0.77 2.62 -10.37
CA MET A 48 0.88 1.28 -10.92
C MET A 48 -0.48 0.69 -11.34
N LEU A 49 -1.53 0.89 -10.55
CA LEU A 49 -2.88 0.45 -10.90
C LEU A 49 -3.38 1.18 -12.15
N ASN A 50 -3.06 2.46 -12.32
CA ASN A 50 -3.39 3.23 -13.52
C ASN A 50 -2.60 2.76 -14.76
N ASP A 51 -1.33 2.42 -14.61
CA ASP A 51 -0.51 1.86 -15.69
C ASP A 51 -1.06 0.48 -16.13
N ILE A 52 -1.39 -0.40 -15.17
CA ILE A 52 -2.04 -1.70 -15.46
C ILE A 52 -3.39 -1.49 -16.16
N THR A 53 -4.21 -0.54 -15.69
CA THR A 53 -5.49 -0.19 -16.32
C THR A 53 -5.27 0.20 -17.79
N SER A 54 -4.27 1.04 -18.04
CA SER A 54 -3.96 1.56 -19.37
C SER A 54 -3.53 0.45 -20.33
N LEU A 55 -2.66 -0.46 -19.87
CA LEU A 55 -2.24 -1.63 -20.64
C LEU A 55 -3.40 -2.57 -20.96
N LEU A 56 -4.27 -2.83 -19.99
CA LEU A 56 -5.44 -3.70 -20.20
C LEU A 56 -6.45 -3.08 -21.16
N ASN A 57 -6.54 -1.75 -21.26
CA ASN A 57 -7.43 -1.07 -22.20
C ASN A 57 -6.96 -1.12 -23.65
N LEU A 58 -5.71 -1.51 -23.92
CA LEU A 58 -5.19 -1.65 -25.29
C LEU A 58 -5.88 -2.80 -26.05
N PRO A 59 -5.96 -2.71 -27.39
CA PRO A 59 -6.48 -3.80 -28.24
C PRO A 59 -5.62 -5.06 -28.16
N ILE A 60 -4.30 -4.88 -28.07
CA ILE A 60 -3.31 -5.94 -27.86
C ILE A 60 -2.68 -5.65 -26.51
N VAL A 61 -2.86 -6.57 -25.56
CA VAL A 61 -2.36 -6.42 -24.18
C VAL A 61 -0.96 -7.02 -24.07
N ASP A 62 -0.04 -6.22 -23.55
CA ASP A 62 1.28 -6.71 -23.13
C ASP A 62 1.19 -7.31 -21.73
N PHE A 63 1.03 -8.64 -21.67
CA PHE A 63 0.90 -9.36 -20.41
C PHE A 63 2.24 -9.52 -19.66
N GLU A 64 3.39 -9.37 -20.33
CA GLU A 64 4.69 -9.34 -19.65
C GLU A 64 4.79 -8.06 -18.83
N MET A 65 4.50 -6.91 -19.44
CA MET A 65 4.50 -5.62 -18.76
C MET A 65 3.47 -5.56 -17.62
N VAL A 66 2.28 -6.13 -17.82
CA VAL A 66 1.29 -6.26 -16.73
C VAL A 66 1.86 -7.11 -15.58
N GLY A 67 2.55 -8.20 -15.88
CA GLY A 67 3.20 -9.04 -14.86
C GLY A 67 4.29 -8.31 -14.09
N GLU A 68 5.11 -7.51 -14.76
CA GLU A 68 6.15 -6.69 -14.12
C GLU A 68 5.56 -5.64 -13.17
N LEU A 69 4.51 -4.94 -13.60
CA LEU A 69 3.81 -3.96 -12.76
C LEU A 69 3.13 -4.62 -11.56
N VAL A 70 2.47 -5.77 -11.73
CA VAL A 70 1.90 -6.51 -10.59
C VAL A 70 2.99 -6.97 -9.62
N HIS A 71 4.15 -7.39 -10.13
CA HIS A 71 5.27 -7.80 -9.29
C HIS A 71 5.84 -6.64 -8.47
N GLN A 72 6.01 -5.48 -9.10
CA GLN A 72 6.42 -4.26 -8.40
C GLN A 72 5.37 -3.84 -7.35
N LEU A 73 4.06 -4.04 -7.62
CA LEU A 73 2.98 -3.68 -6.70
C LEU A 73 3.01 -4.60 -5.47
N LYS A 74 3.37 -5.86 -5.68
CA LYS A 74 3.67 -6.81 -4.60
C LYS A 74 4.88 -6.39 -3.79
N ALA A 75 5.95 -5.91 -4.43
CA ALA A 75 7.15 -5.47 -3.73
C ALA A 75 6.88 -4.23 -2.85
N CYS A 76 6.13 -3.24 -3.35
CA CYS A 76 5.83 -2.02 -2.60
C CYS A 76 4.81 -2.25 -1.46
N ASN A 77 3.89 -3.21 -1.59
CA ASN A 77 2.91 -3.47 -0.53
C ASN A 77 3.48 -4.26 0.67
N CYS A 78 4.56 -5.02 0.46
CA CYS A 78 5.26 -5.73 1.52
C CYS A 78 5.91 -4.79 2.54
N SER A 79 6.35 -3.59 2.12
CA SER A 79 7.00 -2.63 3.02
C SER A 79 6.04 -1.99 4.03
N VAL A 80 4.73 -1.96 3.73
CA VAL A 80 3.68 -1.38 4.57
C VAL A 80 2.73 -2.41 5.19
N GLY A 81 2.95 -3.71 4.93
CA GLY A 81 2.15 -4.80 5.50
C GLY A 81 0.74 -4.91 4.93
N ALA A 82 0.49 -4.46 3.70
CA ALA A 82 -0.83 -4.49 3.07
C ALA A 82 -1.21 -5.90 2.56
N THR A 83 -1.58 -6.80 3.48
CA THR A 83 -1.82 -8.23 3.23
C THR A 83 -2.87 -8.50 2.16
N LYS A 84 -3.95 -7.70 2.12
CA LYS A 84 -5.03 -7.87 1.11
C LYS A 84 -4.53 -7.57 -0.31
N VAL A 85 -3.70 -6.54 -0.46
CA VAL A 85 -3.10 -6.20 -1.76
C VAL A 85 -2.16 -7.31 -2.21
N ASN A 86 -1.35 -7.87 -1.30
CA ASN A 86 -0.49 -9.02 -1.62
C ASN A 86 -1.29 -10.24 -2.11
N LEU A 87 -2.39 -10.59 -1.44
CA LEU A 87 -3.24 -11.71 -1.86
C LEU A 87 -3.85 -11.46 -3.25
N ALA A 88 -4.32 -10.25 -3.51
CA ALA A 88 -4.86 -9.89 -4.81
C ALA A 88 -3.80 -9.88 -5.92
N CYS A 89 -2.55 -9.47 -5.64
CA CYS A 89 -1.42 -9.63 -6.56
C CYS A 89 -1.14 -11.12 -6.87
N GLU A 90 -1.30 -12.02 -5.90
CA GLU A 90 -1.16 -13.47 -6.12
C GLU A 90 -2.27 -14.03 -7.01
N HIS A 91 -3.50 -13.55 -6.86
CA HIS A 91 -4.61 -13.91 -7.77
C HIS A 91 -4.38 -13.37 -9.18
N PHE A 92 -3.89 -12.12 -9.31
CA PHE A 92 -3.53 -11.51 -10.59
C PHE A 92 -2.58 -12.38 -11.42
N ARG A 93 -1.63 -13.05 -10.76
CA ARG A 93 -0.63 -13.93 -11.38
C ARG A 93 -1.24 -15.03 -12.23
N GLN A 94 -2.38 -15.55 -11.82
CA GLN A 94 -3.06 -16.61 -12.57
C GLN A 94 -3.63 -16.06 -13.89
N PHE A 95 -4.15 -14.82 -13.88
CA PHE A 95 -4.82 -14.23 -15.03
C PHE A 95 -3.85 -13.69 -16.08
N TYR A 96 -2.78 -12.98 -15.68
CA TYR A 96 -1.80 -12.51 -16.66
C TYR A 96 -0.96 -13.66 -17.20
N GLY A 97 -0.70 -14.71 -16.41
CA GLY A 97 -0.05 -15.94 -16.87
C GLY A 97 -0.89 -16.71 -17.90
N ALA A 98 -2.22 -16.71 -17.73
CA ALA A 98 -3.17 -17.25 -18.70
C ALA A 98 -3.48 -16.32 -19.88
N LYS A 99 -2.89 -15.11 -19.92
CA LYS A 99 -3.15 -14.05 -20.90
C LYS A 99 -4.66 -13.72 -21.03
N SER A 100 -5.38 -13.77 -19.91
CA SER A 100 -6.81 -13.43 -19.86
C SER A 100 -6.99 -11.95 -19.54
N LYS A 101 -7.42 -11.17 -20.53
CA LYS A 101 -7.72 -9.74 -20.35
C LYS A 101 -8.87 -9.56 -19.35
N GLU A 102 -9.93 -10.33 -19.50
CA GLU A 102 -11.11 -10.29 -18.61
C GLU A 102 -10.73 -10.66 -17.18
N GLY A 103 -9.91 -11.70 -16.99
CA GLY A 103 -9.43 -12.10 -15.67
C GLY A 103 -8.58 -11.02 -15.00
N CYS A 104 -7.67 -10.39 -15.75
CA CYS A 104 -6.88 -9.27 -15.24
C CYS A 104 -7.75 -8.05 -14.87
N LEU A 105 -8.79 -7.74 -15.66
CA LEU A 105 -9.72 -6.66 -15.35
C LEU A 105 -10.57 -6.95 -14.10
N MET A 106 -11.02 -8.20 -13.92
CA MET A 106 -11.72 -8.60 -12.70
C MET A 106 -10.82 -8.47 -11.47
N ALA A 107 -9.57 -8.94 -11.56
CA ALA A 107 -8.61 -8.82 -10.48
C ALA A 107 -8.28 -7.35 -10.17
N LEU A 108 -8.18 -6.50 -11.21
CA LEU A 108 -7.93 -5.06 -11.06
C LEU A 108 -9.04 -4.36 -10.27
N ASN A 109 -10.29 -4.73 -10.55
CA ASN A 109 -11.45 -4.19 -9.83
C ASN A 109 -11.51 -4.62 -8.36
N LEU A 110 -10.80 -5.67 -7.95
CA LEU A 110 -10.69 -6.07 -6.54
C LEU A 110 -9.62 -5.28 -5.77
N LEU A 111 -8.70 -4.62 -6.49
CA LEU A 111 -7.62 -3.80 -5.92
C LEU A 111 -7.95 -2.31 -5.82
N ARG A 112 -9.01 -1.86 -6.51
CA ARG A 112 -9.58 -0.51 -6.42
C ARG A 112 -10.70 -0.47 -5.39
#